data_AF-A0A550BZW0-F1
#
_entry.id   AF-A0A550BZW0-F1
#
_cell.length_a   1.000
_cell.length_b   1.000
_cell.length_c   1.000
_cell.angle_alpha   90.00
_cell.angle_beta   90.00
_cell.angle_gamma   90.00
#
_symmetry.space_group_name_H-M   'P 1'
#
loop_
_entity.id
_entity.type
_entity.pdbx_description
1 polymer ?
#
loop_
_entity_poly.entity_id
_entity_poly.type
_entity_poly.pdbx_seq_one_letter_code
_entity_poly.pdbx_strand_id
1 'polypeptide(L)'
;MGISLREILSALSHCSSSLAYLEVSGNILDIESGTPSLVMTNLVVVDVGETALILLMHVAAPDLEELILRDRRGTEDNSLLLLSAFLSYPAYAGDHRLQRLTLDKLWVHDTELLLRCLEQLKGLRELRIESSSQYNFLTWDDAMLDRLTCTENQMPLLPELSKLVLRFWQHRLLQMIEDPLRAMLESRKTSRVCASCNVYGAPLVSGRI
;
A
#
# COMPACT_ATOMS: atom_id res chain seq x y z
N MET A 1 18.51 -17.40 11.76
CA MET A 1 19.72 -16.65 11.35
C MET A 1 19.21 -15.44 10.59
N GLY A 2 19.52 -14.23 11.06
CA GLY A 2 19.08 -12.99 10.42
C GLY A 2 20.22 -12.33 9.65
N ILE A 3 19.89 -11.50 8.67
CA ILE A 3 20.85 -10.72 7.88
C ILE A 3 20.89 -9.31 8.47
N SER A 4 22.07 -8.68 8.53
CA SER A 4 22.17 -7.30 9.02
C SER A 4 21.60 -6.32 7.99
N LEU A 5 20.79 -5.36 8.45
CA LEU A 5 20.30 -4.25 7.62
C LEU A 5 21.46 -3.53 6.90
N ARG A 6 22.58 -3.33 7.58
CA ARG A 6 23.76 -2.65 7.03
C ARG A 6 24.39 -3.40 5.86
N GLU A 7 24.43 -4.73 5.93
CA GLU A 7 24.95 -5.57 4.84
C GLU A 7 24.06 -5.45 3.61
N ILE A 8 22.74 -5.43 3.80
CA ILE A 8 21.76 -5.27 2.71
C ILE A 8 21.91 -3.88 2.08
N LEU A 9 21.94 -2.81 2.87
CA LEU A 9 22.13 -1.45 2.35
C LEU A 9 23.47 -1.29 1.61
N SER A 10 24.54 -1.92 2.11
CA SER A 10 25.83 -1.94 1.42
C SER A 10 25.73 -2.64 0.07
N ALA A 11 25.06 -3.80 0.00
CA ALA A 11 24.85 -4.52 -1.26
C ALA A 11 24.02 -3.69 -2.25
N LEU A 12 22.93 -3.07 -1.78
CA LEU A 12 22.08 -2.20 -2.60
C LEU A 12 22.82 -0.97 -3.11
N SER A 13 23.79 -0.44 -2.36
CA SER A 13 24.57 0.72 -2.79
C SER A 13 25.35 0.48 -4.10
N HIS A 14 25.78 -0.76 -4.35
CA HIS A 14 26.49 -1.15 -5.57
C HIS A 14 25.62 -1.20 -6.82
N CYS A 15 24.29 -1.31 -6.66
CA CYS A 15 23.33 -1.36 -7.75
C CYS A 15 22.28 -0.24 -7.68
N SER A 16 22.50 0.77 -6.85
CA SER A 16 21.57 1.87 -6.56
C SER A 16 21.11 2.63 -7.80
N SER A 17 21.98 2.73 -8.81
CA SER A 17 21.72 3.43 -10.08
C SER A 17 21.21 2.52 -11.20
N SER A 18 21.03 1.21 -10.99
CA SER A 18 20.60 0.28 -12.05
C SER A 18 19.46 -0.65 -11.65
N LEU A 19 19.25 -0.86 -10.35
CA LEU A 19 18.24 -1.78 -9.87
C LEU A 19 16.83 -1.18 -10.03
N ALA A 20 16.00 -1.85 -10.83
CA ALA A 20 14.62 -1.44 -11.07
C ALA A 20 13.58 -2.21 -10.23
N TYR A 21 13.96 -3.39 -9.74
CA TYR A 21 13.10 -4.27 -8.97
C TYR A 21 13.87 -4.79 -7.76
N LEU A 22 13.32 -4.57 -6.56
CA LEU A 22 13.87 -5.03 -5.30
C LEU A 22 12.85 -5.95 -4.62
N GLU A 23 13.22 -7.21 -4.44
CA GLU A 23 12.46 -8.15 -3.61
C GLU A 23 13.32 -8.62 -2.44
N VAL A 24 12.82 -8.38 -1.22
CA VAL A 24 13.50 -8.78 0.00
C VAL A 24 12.49 -9.38 0.96
N SER A 25 12.74 -10.61 1.38
CA SER A 25 11.94 -11.30 2.40
C SER A 25 12.87 -12.03 3.36
N GLY A 26 12.56 -11.97 4.64
CA GLY A 26 13.29 -12.69 5.68
C GLY A 26 13.51 -11.86 6.94
N ASN A 27 14.28 -12.46 7.85
CA ASN A 27 14.62 -11.86 9.14
C ASN A 27 15.81 -10.89 8.99
N ILE A 28 15.54 -9.58 8.91
CA ILE A 28 16.49 -8.49 8.94
C ILE A 28 16.63 -8.01 10.38
N LEU A 29 17.87 -7.98 10.86
CA LEU A 29 18.20 -7.43 12.17
C LEU A 29 18.54 -5.94 12.01
N ASP A 30 17.74 -5.08 12.63
CA ASP A 30 18.06 -3.66 12.78
C ASP A 30 18.96 -3.49 14.01
N ILE A 31 20.25 -3.22 13.77
CA ILE A 31 21.26 -3.22 14.84
C ILE A 31 21.76 -1.80 15.14
N GLU A 32 21.54 -0.80 14.27
CA GLU A 32 22.18 0.52 14.44
C GLU A 32 21.30 1.69 13.96
N SER A 33 21.00 2.61 14.88
CA SER A 33 20.45 3.93 14.58
C SER A 33 21.51 4.79 13.89
N GLY A 34 21.22 5.27 12.68
CA GLY A 34 22.13 6.13 11.89
C GLY A 34 22.58 5.56 10.55
N THR A 35 21.98 4.47 10.07
CA THR A 35 22.22 3.95 8.72
C THR A 35 21.81 4.99 7.66
N PRO A 36 22.70 5.31 6.69
CA PRO A 36 22.45 6.34 5.69
C PRO A 36 21.26 5.95 4.81
N SER A 37 20.44 6.93 4.46
CA SER A 37 19.39 6.71 3.47
C SER A 37 20.04 6.53 2.10
N LEU A 38 19.72 5.42 1.45
CA LEU A 38 20.14 5.10 0.10
C LEU A 38 19.09 5.61 -0.89
N VAL A 39 19.52 6.49 -1.80
CA VAL A 39 18.66 6.92 -2.91
C VAL A 39 18.81 5.95 -4.07
N MET A 40 17.69 5.38 -4.53
CA MET A 40 17.63 4.45 -5.65
C MET A 40 16.70 5.02 -6.72
N THR A 41 17.23 5.88 -7.59
CA THR A 41 16.42 6.64 -8.56
C THR A 41 15.79 5.78 -9.65
N ASN A 42 16.36 4.61 -9.95
CA ASN A 42 15.82 3.72 -10.98
C ASN A 42 14.89 2.64 -10.41
N LEU A 43 14.63 2.64 -9.10
CA LEU A 43 13.83 1.62 -8.44
C LEU A 43 12.34 1.87 -8.66
N VAL A 44 11.70 0.98 -9.43
CA VAL A 44 10.30 1.09 -9.86
C VAL A 44 9.38 0.19 -9.03
N VAL A 45 9.89 -0.94 -8.56
CA VAL A 45 9.11 -1.93 -7.80
C VAL A 45 9.86 -2.34 -6.54
N VAL A 46 9.16 -2.30 -5.41
CA VAL A 46 9.63 -2.81 -4.12
C VAL A 46 8.65 -3.84 -3.61
N ASP A 47 9.15 -5.05 -3.38
CA ASP A 47 8.44 -6.15 -2.75
C ASP A 47 9.16 -6.55 -1.47
N VAL A 48 8.60 -6.16 -0.32
CA VAL A 48 9.21 -6.37 0.98
C VAL A 48 8.29 -7.18 1.87
N GLY A 49 8.88 -8.16 2.54
CA GLY A 49 8.14 -9.01 3.46
C GLY A 49 8.79 -9.20 4.82
N GLU A 50 7.98 -9.55 5.81
CA GLU A 50 8.41 -9.80 7.19
C GLU A 50 9.15 -8.57 7.75
N THR A 51 10.22 -8.77 8.52
CA THR A 51 11.04 -7.67 9.05
C THR A 51 11.75 -6.84 7.98
N ALA A 52 11.71 -7.25 6.70
CA ALA A 52 12.33 -6.48 5.61
C ALA A 52 11.64 -5.15 5.33
N LEU A 53 10.43 -4.94 5.86
CA LEU A 53 9.72 -3.67 5.82
C LEU A 53 10.53 -2.50 6.39
N ILE A 54 11.47 -2.77 7.30
CA ILE A 54 12.38 -1.76 7.84
C ILE A 54 13.19 -1.04 6.76
N LEU A 55 13.46 -1.69 5.61
CA LEU A 55 14.16 -1.10 4.48
C LEU A 55 13.47 0.16 3.94
N LEU A 56 12.15 0.28 4.10
CA LEU A 56 11.39 1.45 3.67
C LEU A 56 11.81 2.73 4.40
N MET A 57 12.41 2.64 5.60
CA MET A 57 12.94 3.81 6.29
C MET A 57 14.31 4.26 5.78
N HIS A 58 14.99 3.40 5.03
CA HIS A 58 16.38 3.60 4.61
C HIS A 58 16.53 3.73 3.10
N VAL A 59 15.50 3.41 2.31
CA VAL A 59 15.55 3.52 0.85
C VAL A 59 14.61 4.63 0.38
N ALA A 60 15.19 5.62 -0.31
CA ALA A 60 14.44 6.65 -1.02
C ALA A 60 14.37 6.29 -2.51
N ALA A 61 13.17 6.00 -3.01
CA ALA A 61 12.90 5.57 -4.38
C ALA A 61 11.90 6.54 -5.04
N PRO A 62 12.35 7.71 -5.54
CA PRO A 62 11.46 8.77 -6.03
C PRO A 62 10.59 8.34 -7.22
N ASP A 63 11.06 7.38 -8.01
CA ASP A 63 10.37 6.84 -9.18
C ASP A 63 9.64 5.51 -8.89
N LEU A 64 9.36 5.22 -7.61
CA LEU A 64 8.65 4.01 -7.22
C LEU A 64 7.20 4.05 -7.73
N GLU A 65 6.83 3.05 -8.53
CA GLU A 65 5.48 2.89 -9.07
C GLU A 65 4.68 1.78 -8.37
N GLU A 66 5.35 0.78 -7.82
CA GLU A 66 4.70 -0.36 -7.18
C GLU A 66 5.36 -0.74 -5.85
N LEU A 67 4.51 -0.85 -4.81
CA LEU A 67 4.90 -1.26 -3.48
C LEU A 67 4.07 -2.48 -3.05
N ILE A 68 4.75 -3.57 -2.73
CA ILE A 68 4.15 -4.81 -2.24
C ILE A 68 4.67 -5.03 -0.82
N LEU A 69 3.74 -5.05 0.13
CA LEU A 69 4.00 -5.27 1.55
C LEU A 69 3.45 -6.64 1.92
N ARG A 70 4.34 -7.56 2.34
CA ARG A 70 3.98 -8.94 2.68
C ARG A 70 4.22 -9.20 4.16
N ASP A 71 3.16 -9.32 4.94
CA ASP A 71 3.29 -9.66 6.36
C ASP A 71 3.14 -11.18 6.56
N ARG A 72 3.87 -11.75 7.52
CA ARG A 72 3.67 -13.13 7.95
C ARG A 72 3.52 -13.19 9.46
N ARG A 73 2.26 -13.40 9.88
CA ARG A 73 1.80 -13.87 11.20
C ARG A 73 2.64 -13.43 12.41
N GLY A 74 2.07 -12.50 13.17
CA GLY A 74 2.23 -12.46 14.63
C GLY A 74 3.43 -11.70 15.17
N THR A 75 4.18 -11.01 14.32
CA THR A 75 4.92 -9.84 14.77
C THR A 75 3.91 -8.70 14.85
N GLU A 76 3.66 -8.15 16.04
CA GLU A 76 2.80 -6.97 16.29
C GLU A 76 3.36 -5.68 15.61
N ASP A 77 4.24 -5.84 14.62
CA ASP A 77 5.10 -4.81 14.07
C ASP A 77 4.34 -3.98 13.05
N ASN A 78 4.04 -2.74 13.44
CA ASN A 78 4.38 -1.45 12.82
C ASN A 78 4.34 -1.31 11.28
N SER A 79 3.80 -2.25 10.51
CA SER A 79 3.86 -2.24 9.04
C SER A 79 3.17 -1.01 8.45
N LEU A 80 2.04 -0.61 9.05
CA LEU A 80 1.36 0.65 8.71
C LEU A 80 2.13 1.89 9.16
N LEU A 81 2.87 1.82 10.28
CA LEU A 81 3.74 2.92 10.71
C LEU A 81 4.95 3.07 9.78
N LEU A 82 5.52 1.96 9.32
CA LEU A 82 6.61 1.94 8.35
C LEU A 82 6.14 2.47 6.99
N LEU A 83 4.94 2.08 6.55
CA LEU A 83 4.30 2.67 5.37
C LEU A 83 4.07 4.17 5.56
N SER A 84 3.51 4.59 6.69
CA SER A 84 3.27 6.00 7.00
C SER A 84 4.56 6.82 7.00
N ALA A 85 5.63 6.29 7.62
CA ALA A 85 6.95 6.91 7.64
C ALA A 85 7.57 7.00 6.24
N PHE A 86 7.42 5.94 5.43
CA PHE A 86 7.85 5.94 4.03
C PHE A 86 7.13 7.00 3.22
N LEU A 87 5.81 7.10 3.33
CA LEU A 87 5.02 8.11 2.61
C LEU A 87 5.34 9.53 3.07
N SER A 88 5.63 9.71 4.35
CA SER A 88 6.00 11.01 4.91
C SER A 88 7.45 11.43 4.60
N TYR A 89 8.22 10.60 3.90
CA TYR A 89 9.63 10.87 3.67
C TYR A 89 9.83 12.12 2.77
N PRO A 90 10.72 13.06 3.13
CA PRO A 90 10.84 14.35 2.44
C PRO A 90 11.15 14.24 0.94
N ALA A 91 11.79 13.15 0.50
CA ALA A 91 12.07 12.92 -0.92
C ALA A 91 10.80 12.79 -1.77
N TYR A 92 9.64 12.55 -1.15
CA TYR A 92 8.36 12.41 -1.81
C TYR A 92 7.39 13.57 -1.59
N ALA A 93 7.84 14.66 -0.95
CA ALA A 93 7.00 15.79 -0.58
C ALA A 93 6.31 16.43 -1.80
N GLY A 94 5.11 15.98 -2.12
CA GLY A 94 4.20 16.56 -3.12
C GLY A 94 3.89 15.70 -4.34
N ASP A 95 4.62 14.61 -4.61
CA ASP A 95 4.38 13.79 -5.82
C ASP A 95 4.85 12.34 -5.64
N HIS A 96 4.02 11.52 -4.98
CA HIS A 96 4.23 10.07 -5.00
C HIS A 96 3.85 9.52 -6.38
N ARG A 97 4.83 8.96 -7.09
CA ARG A 97 4.60 8.21 -8.34
C ARG A 97 4.00 6.82 -8.12
N LEU A 98 3.66 6.48 -6.88
CA LEU A 98 3.12 5.17 -6.52
C LEU A 98 1.74 4.97 -7.15
N GLN A 99 1.67 4.06 -8.13
CA GLN A 99 0.44 3.73 -8.85
C GLN A 99 -0.19 2.43 -8.34
N ARG A 100 0.60 1.53 -7.75
CA ARG A 100 0.14 0.21 -7.30
C ARG A 100 0.59 -0.06 -5.87
N LEU A 101 -0.37 -0.38 -5.01
CA LEU A 101 -0.13 -0.78 -3.63
C LEU A 101 -0.74 -2.17 -3.41
N THR A 102 0.07 -3.12 -2.97
CA THR A 102 -0.37 -4.45 -2.58
C THR A 102 -0.13 -4.66 -1.09
N LEU A 103 -1.21 -4.95 -0.38
CA LEU A 103 -1.22 -5.32 1.03
C LEU A 103 -1.50 -6.82 1.13
N ASP A 104 -0.45 -7.64 1.22
CA ASP A 104 -0.56 -9.10 1.34
C ASP A 104 -0.39 -9.53 2.80
N LYS A 105 -1.41 -10.18 3.34
CA LYS A 105 -1.47 -10.74 4.72
C LYS A 105 -1.23 -9.74 5.84
N LEU A 106 -1.28 -8.43 5.56
CA LEU A 106 -1.11 -7.38 6.55
C LEU A 106 -2.17 -7.45 7.65
N TRP A 107 -1.72 -7.41 8.90
CA TRP A 107 -2.58 -7.23 10.07
C TRP A 107 -2.86 -5.74 10.27
N VAL A 108 -4.05 -5.31 9.84
CA VAL A 108 -4.52 -3.94 10.00
C VAL A 108 -5.39 -3.86 11.24
N HIS A 109 -4.80 -3.45 12.37
CA HIS A 109 -5.55 -3.14 13.60
C HIS A 109 -5.98 -1.67 13.67
N ASP A 110 -5.34 -0.81 12.88
CA ASP A 110 -5.57 0.64 12.86
C ASP A 110 -6.05 1.07 11.46
N THR A 111 -7.35 0.97 11.25
CA THR A 111 -8.00 1.40 9.99
C THR A 111 -7.78 2.89 9.73
N GLU A 112 -7.73 3.72 10.78
CA GLU A 112 -7.53 5.16 10.66
C GLU A 112 -6.13 5.49 10.13
N LEU A 113 -5.10 4.80 10.63
CA LEU A 113 -3.74 4.94 10.10
C LEU A 113 -3.64 4.49 8.64
N LEU A 114 -4.31 3.39 8.27
CA LEU A 114 -4.38 2.96 6.87
C LEU A 114 -5.05 4.02 6.00
N LEU A 115 -6.18 4.59 6.44
CA LEU A 115 -6.88 5.66 5.72
C LEU A 115 -5.96 6.87 5.50
N ARG A 116 -5.21 7.31 6.52
CA ARG A 116 -4.24 8.40 6.39
C ARG A 116 -3.10 8.09 5.43
N CYS A 117 -2.66 6.83 5.35
CA CYS A 117 -1.70 6.42 4.33
C CYS A 117 -2.32 6.53 2.93
N LEU A 118 -3.55 6.05 2.74
CA LEU A 118 -4.24 6.11 1.45
C LEU A 118 -4.55 7.54 1.00
N GLU A 119 -4.86 8.47 1.91
CA GLU A 119 -5.08 9.89 1.61
C GLU A 119 -3.87 10.57 0.95
N GLN A 120 -2.65 10.10 1.26
CA GLN A 120 -1.41 10.61 0.68
C GLN A 120 -1.18 10.08 -0.74
N LEU A 121 -1.89 9.02 -1.14
CA LEU A 121 -1.71 8.29 -2.39
C LEU A 121 -2.77 8.66 -3.44
N LYS A 122 -2.93 9.95 -3.71
CA LYS A 122 -3.98 10.45 -4.64
C LYS A 122 -3.85 9.90 -6.07
N GLY A 123 -2.62 9.62 -6.51
CA GLY A 123 -2.30 9.03 -7.82
C GLY A 123 -2.40 7.50 -7.89
N LEU A 124 -2.83 6.84 -6.81
CA LEU A 124 -2.92 5.38 -6.78
C LEU A 124 -4.01 4.87 -7.73
N ARG A 125 -3.61 4.00 -8.65
CA ARG A 125 -4.48 3.43 -9.69
C ARG A 125 -4.93 2.02 -9.36
N GLU A 126 -4.13 1.27 -8.63
CA GLU A 126 -4.43 -0.10 -8.23
C GLU A 126 -4.17 -0.30 -6.74
N LEU A 127 -5.21 -0.74 -6.03
CA LEU A 127 -5.12 -1.21 -4.65
C LEU A 127 -5.41 -2.70 -4.64
N ARG A 128 -4.47 -3.50 -4.13
CA ARG A 128 -4.66 -4.93 -3.90
C ARG A 128 -4.62 -5.22 -2.42
N ILE A 129 -5.65 -5.90 -1.94
CA ILE A 129 -5.74 -6.39 -0.58
C ILE A 129 -5.89 -7.89 -0.68
N GLU A 130 -4.83 -8.59 -0.30
CA GLU A 130 -4.73 -10.04 -0.39
C GLU A 130 -4.66 -10.62 1.01
N SER A 131 -5.64 -11.44 1.35
CA SER A 131 -5.67 -12.18 2.59
C SER A 131 -5.42 -13.65 2.29
N SER A 132 -4.46 -14.26 2.98
CA SER A 132 -4.24 -15.72 2.90
C SER A 132 -4.68 -16.49 4.15
N SER A 133 -5.42 -15.85 5.07
CA SER A 133 -5.73 -16.44 6.37
C SER A 133 -7.19 -16.24 6.74
N GLN A 134 -7.76 -17.28 7.36
CA GLN A 134 -9.12 -17.25 7.95
C GLN A 134 -9.25 -16.28 9.13
N TYR A 135 -8.15 -15.67 9.58
CA TYR A 135 -8.08 -14.77 10.73
C TYR A 135 -7.71 -13.34 10.34
N ASN A 136 -7.78 -12.97 9.06
CA ASN A 136 -7.33 -11.63 8.67
C ASN A 136 -8.43 -10.58 8.94
N PHE A 137 -8.18 -9.82 10.00
CA PHE A 137 -8.98 -8.75 10.60
C PHE A 137 -8.90 -7.43 9.85
N LEU A 138 -8.85 -7.45 8.51
CA LEU A 138 -9.27 -6.24 7.79
C LEU A 138 -10.79 -6.18 7.96
N THR A 139 -11.24 -5.57 9.06
CA THR A 139 -12.58 -5.02 9.15
C THR A 139 -12.61 -3.89 8.13
N TRP A 140 -12.92 -4.24 6.88
CA TRP A 140 -13.57 -3.34 5.96
C TRP A 140 -14.81 -2.85 6.69
N ASP A 141 -14.66 -1.78 7.42
CA ASP A 141 -15.79 -1.07 7.96
C ASP A 141 -16.48 -0.35 6.79
N ASP A 142 -17.79 -0.16 6.93
CA ASP A 142 -18.57 0.56 5.92
C ASP A 142 -17.96 1.94 5.66
N ALA A 143 -17.31 2.54 6.66
CA ALA A 143 -16.62 3.81 6.56
C ALA A 143 -15.51 3.82 5.49
N MET A 144 -14.67 2.80 5.39
CA MET A 144 -13.61 2.76 4.36
C MET A 144 -14.20 2.67 2.95
N LEU A 145 -15.26 1.88 2.74
CA LEU A 145 -15.96 1.76 1.45
C LEU A 145 -16.71 3.03 1.09
N ASP A 146 -17.34 3.67 2.07
CA ASP A 146 -18.00 4.96 1.90
C ASP A 146 -17.00 6.04 1.47
N ARG A 147 -15.78 6.03 2.04
CA ARG A 147 -14.71 6.96 1.63
C ARG A 147 -14.12 6.69 0.25
N LEU A 148 -14.23 5.46 -0.25
CA LEU A 148 -13.92 5.12 -1.64
C LEU A 148 -15.07 5.45 -2.59
N THR A 149 -16.29 5.58 -2.07
CA THR A 149 -17.48 5.97 -2.82
C THR A 149 -17.45 7.46 -3.11
N CYS A 150 -17.73 7.82 -4.36
CA CYS A 150 -17.67 9.20 -4.81
C CYS A 150 -18.99 9.91 -4.50
N THR A 151 -18.97 10.82 -3.52
CA THR A 151 -20.09 11.71 -3.20
C THR A 151 -19.78 13.14 -3.66
N GLU A 152 -20.80 13.96 -3.92
CA GLU A 152 -20.60 15.32 -4.48
C GLU A 152 -19.84 16.24 -3.51
N ASN A 153 -20.08 16.06 -2.20
CA ASN A 153 -19.62 16.97 -1.15
C ASN A 153 -18.30 16.54 -0.49
N GLN A 154 -17.75 15.37 -0.84
CA GLN A 154 -16.56 14.82 -0.20
C GLN A 154 -15.50 14.48 -1.25
N MET A 155 -14.25 14.79 -0.92
CA MET A 155 -13.11 14.34 -1.74
C MET A 155 -12.99 12.82 -1.60
N PRO A 156 -13.02 12.06 -2.70
CA PRO A 156 -12.86 10.61 -2.63
C PRO A 156 -11.44 10.27 -2.19
N LEU A 157 -11.29 9.22 -1.37
CA LEU A 157 -10.02 8.80 -0.79
C LEU A 157 -8.94 8.53 -1.85
N LEU A 158 -9.32 7.82 -2.91
CA LEU A 158 -8.45 7.45 -4.04
C LEU A 158 -9.13 7.85 -5.36
N PRO A 159 -8.93 9.10 -5.84
CA PRO A 159 -9.64 9.61 -7.01
C PRO A 159 -9.24 8.93 -8.32
N GLU A 160 -7.96 8.51 -8.44
CA GLU A 160 -7.44 7.82 -9.63
C GLU A 160 -7.58 6.29 -9.60
N LEU A 161 -8.21 5.74 -8.54
CA LEU A 161 -8.35 4.29 -8.41
C LEU A 161 -9.18 3.71 -9.55
N SER A 162 -8.52 2.89 -10.36
CA SER A 162 -9.05 2.23 -11.57
C SER A 162 -9.09 0.71 -11.44
N LYS A 163 -8.50 0.14 -10.38
CA LYS A 163 -8.52 -1.29 -10.13
C LYS A 163 -8.47 -1.57 -8.63
N LEU A 164 -9.42 -2.37 -8.16
CA LEU A 164 -9.46 -2.85 -6.78
C LEU A 164 -9.46 -4.38 -6.81
N VAL A 165 -8.41 -4.98 -6.24
CA VAL A 165 -8.28 -6.43 -6.14
C VAL A 165 -8.49 -6.83 -4.70
N LEU A 166 -9.53 -7.62 -4.46
CA LEU A 166 -9.87 -8.14 -3.15
C LEU A 166 -9.79 -9.66 -3.19
N ARG A 167 -8.87 -10.24 -2.42
CA ARG A 167 -8.75 -11.70 -2.28
C ARG A 167 -8.95 -12.07 -0.83
N PHE A 168 -10.05 -12.77 -0.54
CA PHE A 168 -10.41 -13.20 0.80
C PHE A 168 -10.76 -14.67 0.81
N TRP A 169 -10.44 -15.36 1.90
CA TRP A 169 -10.81 -16.76 2.10
C TRP A 169 -12.24 -16.94 2.64
N GLN A 170 -12.85 -15.87 3.17
CA GLN A 170 -14.17 -15.93 3.79
C GLN A 170 -15.26 -15.41 2.86
N HIS A 171 -16.14 -16.29 2.40
CA HIS A 171 -17.35 -15.93 1.64
C HIS A 171 -18.25 -14.93 2.37
N ARG A 172 -18.28 -14.97 3.71
CA ARG A 172 -19.11 -14.06 4.52
C ARG A 172 -18.70 -12.60 4.38
N LEU A 173 -17.40 -12.32 4.23
CA LEU A 173 -16.92 -10.95 4.01
C LEU A 173 -17.44 -10.39 2.69
N LEU A 174 -17.46 -11.20 1.62
CA LEU A 174 -17.99 -10.81 0.33
C LEU A 174 -19.45 -10.34 0.45
N GLN A 175 -20.28 -11.08 1.19
CA GLN A 175 -21.70 -10.72 1.39
C GLN A 175 -21.88 -9.41 2.17
N MET A 176 -20.97 -9.10 3.11
CA MET A 176 -21.05 -7.86 3.89
C MET A 176 -20.67 -6.64 3.06
N ILE A 177 -19.69 -6.77 2.16
CA ILE A 177 -19.15 -5.65 1.38
C ILE A 177 -19.75 -5.54 -0.02
N GLU A 178 -20.62 -6.47 -0.44
CA GLU A 178 -21.16 -6.50 -1.81
C GLU A 178 -21.93 -5.22 -2.15
N ASP A 179 -22.86 -4.79 -1.27
CA ASP A 179 -23.67 -3.60 -1.50
C ASP A 179 -22.85 -2.30 -1.47
N PRO A 180 -21.96 -2.08 -0.48
CA PRO A 180 -21.05 -0.92 -0.52
C PRO A 180 -20.11 -0.94 -1.73
N LEU A 181 -19.58 -2.09 -2.15
CA LEU A 181 -18.77 -2.19 -3.36
C LEU A 181 -19.57 -1.84 -4.61
N ARG A 182 -20.83 -2.29 -4.70
CA ARG A 182 -21.73 -1.92 -5.80
C ARG A 182 -21.95 -0.41 -5.81
N ALA A 183 -22.26 0.20 -4.66
CA ALA A 183 -22.42 1.65 -4.54
C ALA A 183 -21.16 2.41 -4.98
N MET A 184 -19.98 1.97 -4.53
CA MET A 184 -18.69 2.52 -4.93
C MET A 184 -18.49 2.43 -6.45
N LEU A 185 -18.77 1.29 -7.06
CA LEU A 185 -18.66 1.09 -8.52
C LEU A 185 -19.62 1.98 -9.30
N GLU A 186 -20.89 2.02 -8.90
CA GLU A 186 -21.91 2.89 -9.52
C GLU A 186 -21.50 4.37 -9.44
N SER A 187 -20.95 4.80 -8.30
CA SER A 187 -20.47 6.17 -8.10
C SER A 187 -19.29 6.55 -9.00
N ARG A 188 -18.61 5.58 -9.62
CA ARG A 188 -17.42 5.80 -10.47
C ARG A 188 -17.68 5.49 -11.95
N LYS A 189 -18.88 5.00 -12.33
CA LYS A 189 -19.22 4.65 -13.71
C LYS A 189 -18.99 5.75 -14.73
N THR A 190 -19.24 6.99 -14.34
CA THR A 190 -19.10 8.17 -15.19
C THR A 190 -18.04 9.09 -14.60
N SER A 191 -17.18 9.62 -15.47
CA SER A 191 -16.25 10.68 -15.09
C SER A 191 -17.02 11.84 -14.46
N ARG A 192 -16.57 12.28 -13.29
CA ARG A 192 -17.25 13.33 -12.52
C ARG A 192 -16.26 14.13 -11.70
N VAL A 193 -16.74 15.26 -11.19
CA VAL A 193 -16.01 16.11 -10.26
C VAL A 193 -16.64 15.96 -8.87
N CYS A 194 -15.86 15.51 -7.90
CA CYS A 194 -16.25 15.36 -6.49
C CYS A 194 -15.41 16.32 -5.65
N ALA A 195 -16.03 17.27 -4.95
CA ALA A 195 -15.32 18.29 -4.17
C ALA A 195 -14.09 18.91 -4.88
N SER A 196 -14.26 19.32 -6.15
CA SER A 196 -13.19 19.86 -7.03
C SER A 196 -12.09 18.88 -7.45
N CYS A 197 -12.29 17.57 -7.24
CA CYS A 197 -11.39 16.51 -7.68
C CYS A 197 -11.99 15.72 -8.85
N ASN A 198 -11.22 15.51 -9.92
CA ASN A 198 -11.64 14.67 -11.04
C ASN A 198 -11.55 13.19 -10.64
N VAL A 199 -12.62 12.47 -10.90
CA VAL A 199 -12.70 11.01 -10.77
C VAL A 199 -12.84 10.41 -12.16
N TYR A 200 -11.95 9.50 -12.53
CA TYR A 200 -11.89 8.92 -13.87
C TYR A 200 -12.36 7.45 -13.86
N GLY A 201 -13.55 7.20 -14.43
CA GLY A 201 -14.03 5.87 -14.83
C GLY A 201 -14.20 4.81 -13.71
N ALA A 202 -14.98 3.76 -14.00
CA ALA A 202 -15.22 2.71 -13.01
C ALA A 202 -13.97 1.86 -12.77
N PRO A 203 -13.60 1.60 -11.51
CA PRO A 203 -12.53 0.67 -11.23
C PRO A 203 -12.92 -0.76 -11.61
N LEU A 204 -12.02 -1.48 -12.26
CA LEU A 204 -12.15 -2.92 -12.46
C LEU A 204 -12.01 -3.61 -11.10
N VAL A 205 -13.10 -4.18 -10.61
CA VAL A 205 -13.07 -5.03 -9.41
C VAL A 205 -12.90 -6.47 -9.84
N SER A 206 -11.78 -7.09 -9.43
CA SER A 206 -11.50 -8.50 -9.69
C SER A 206 -11.34 -9.22 -8.36
N GLY A 207 -12.34 -10.00 -7.97
CA GLY A 207 -12.25 -10.98 -6.89
C GLY A 207 -12.05 -12.38 -7.46
N ARG A 208 -11.06 -13.13 -6.95
CA ARG A 208 -11.03 -14.59 -7.08
C ARG A 208 -11.29 -15.17 -5.70
N ILE A 209 -12.25 -16.09 -5.66
CA ILE A 209 -12.55 -16.98 -4.54
C ILE A 209 -11.57 -18.15 -4.62
#